data_AF-A0A1A7XFE1-F1
#
_entry.id   AF-A0A1A7XFE1-F1
#
_cell.length_a   1.000
_cell.length_b   1.000
_cell.length_c   1.000
_cell.angle_alpha   90.00
_cell.angle_beta   90.00
_cell.angle_gamma   90.00
#
_symmetry.space_group_name_H-M   'P 1'
#
loop_
_entity.id
_entity.type
_entity.pdbx_description
1 polymer ?
#
loop_
_entity_poly.entity_id
_entity_poly.type
_entity_poly.pdbx_seq_one_letter_code
_entity_poly.pdbx_strand_id
1 'polypeptide(L)'
;CVCACVCVGAVGGVCALANVLGLELCELERLCQSGCWGEARLLQQRLIEPNAAVTRKLGVPALKQAMEWFGFHGGACRSPLQPLTEAETEQLKRDFSTNGWL
;
A
#
# COMPACT_ATOMS: atom_id res chain seq x y z
N CYS A 1 1.83 8.09 4.74
CA CYS A 1 3.06 8.90 4.63
C CYS A 1 4.06 8.44 5.68
N VAL A 2 4.89 7.45 5.35
CA VAL A 2 5.95 6.97 6.24
C VAL A 2 7.08 7.99 6.30
N CYS A 3 7.45 8.55 5.15
CA CYS A 3 8.51 9.55 5.03
C CYS A 3 8.27 10.78 5.93
N ALA A 4 7.05 11.32 5.95
CA ALA A 4 6.71 12.48 6.80
C ALA A 4 6.78 12.16 8.30
N CYS A 5 6.41 10.94 8.71
CA CYS A 5 6.52 10.53 10.11
C CYS A 5 7.99 10.41 10.53
N VAL A 6 8.85 9.84 9.68
CA VAL A 6 10.29 9.72 9.94
C VAL A 6 10.95 11.11 10.06
N CYS A 7 10.55 12.08 9.22
CA CYS A 7 11.03 13.47 9.34
C CYS A 7 10.70 14.13 10.69
N VAL A 8 9.62 13.72 11.36
CA VAL A 8 9.17 14.28 12.65
C VAL A 8 9.67 13.44 13.83
N GLY A 9 10.52 12.44 13.59
CA GLY A 9 11.17 11.62 14.63
C GLY A 9 10.50 10.26 14.88
N ALA A 10 9.60 9.81 14.00
CA ALA A 10 9.13 8.42 14.06
C ALA A 10 10.23 7.46 13.61
N VAL A 11 10.36 6.33 14.30
CA VAL A 11 11.37 5.29 14.03
C VAL A 11 10.83 4.14 13.16
N GLY A 12 9.69 4.34 12.49
CA GLY A 12 9.05 3.34 11.64
C GLY A 12 7.54 3.57 11.48
N GLY A 13 6.85 2.61 10.85
CA GLY A 13 5.40 2.67 10.65
C GLY A 13 4.74 1.32 10.37
N VAL A 14 3.58 1.07 10.97
CA VAL A 14 2.77 -0.12 10.71
C VAL A 14 1.86 0.15 9.51
N CYS A 15 2.14 -0.49 8.37
CA CYS A 15 1.46 -0.22 7.11
C CYS A 15 0.72 -1.47 6.61
N ALA A 16 -0.59 -1.34 6.34
CA ALA A 16 -1.38 -2.41 5.73
C ALA A 16 -0.82 -2.83 4.35
N LEU A 17 -0.32 -1.85 3.58
CA LEU A 17 0.30 -2.07 2.28
C LEU A 17 1.57 -2.95 2.34
N ALA A 18 2.21 -3.08 3.51
CA ALA A 18 3.40 -3.93 3.69
C ALA A 18 3.14 -5.42 3.46
N ASN A 19 1.88 -5.87 3.51
CA ASN A 19 1.53 -7.25 3.17
C ASN A 19 1.72 -7.56 1.67
N VAL A 20 1.84 -6.53 0.84
CA VAL A 20 1.91 -6.65 -0.63
C VAL A 20 3.19 -6.00 -1.16
N LEU A 21 3.45 -4.76 -0.76
CA LEU A 21 4.63 -3.96 -1.17
C LEU A 21 5.57 -3.73 0.02
N GLY A 22 5.97 -4.83 0.66
CA GLY A 22 6.86 -4.79 1.83
C GLY A 22 8.26 -4.27 1.50
N LEU A 23 8.83 -4.71 0.37
CA LEU A 23 10.18 -4.34 -0.05
C LEU A 23 10.28 -2.84 -0.34
N GLU A 24 9.28 -2.28 -1.01
CA GLU A 24 9.17 -0.87 -1.36
C GLU A 24 9.06 0.02 -0.13
N LEU A 25 8.34 -0.45 0.89
CA LEU A 25 8.22 0.27 2.16
C LEU A 25 9.52 0.23 2.97
N CYS A 26 10.21 -0.90 2.99
CA CYS A 26 11.55 -1.00 3.59
C CYS A 26 12.57 -0.12 2.83
N GLU A 27 12.48 -0.09 1.50
CA GLU A 27 13.33 0.78 0.69
C GLU A 27 13.03 2.26 0.96
N LEU A 28 11.76 2.63 1.10
CA LEU A 28 11.37 3.98 1.50
C LEU A 28 11.97 4.37 2.86
N GLU A 29 11.91 3.47 3.84
CA GLU A 29 12.53 3.68 5.14
C GLU A 29 14.05 3.87 5.01
N ARG A 30 14.72 3.00 4.25
CA ARG A 30 16.17 3.08 3.99
C ARG A 30 16.56 4.41 3.36
N LEU A 31 15.80 4.87 2.37
CA LEU A 31 16.03 6.16 1.69
C LEU A 31 15.82 7.36 2.64
N CYS A 32 14.86 7.27 3.56
CA CYS A 32 14.67 8.29 4.59
C CYS A 32 15.85 8.32 5.57
N GLN A 33 16.31 7.15 6.01
CA GLN A 33 17.46 7.03 6.93
C GLN A 33 18.78 7.46 6.28
N SER A 34 18.96 7.22 4.98
CA SER A 34 20.14 7.64 4.23
C SER A 34 20.13 9.13 3.83
N GLY A 35 19.06 9.86 4.16
CA GLY A 35 18.90 11.28 3.78
C GLY A 35 18.61 11.51 2.29
N CYS A 36 18.24 10.47 1.54
CA CYS A 36 17.91 10.53 0.12
C CYS A 36 16.45 11.00 -0.10
N TRP A 37 16.14 12.23 0.34
CA TRP A 37 14.77 12.76 0.35
C TRP A 37 14.11 12.86 -1.02
N GLY A 38 14.89 13.06 -2.09
CA GLY A 38 14.37 13.14 -3.46
C GLY A 38 13.75 11.82 -3.92
N GLU A 39 14.50 10.73 -3.79
CA GLU A 39 14.05 9.38 -4.13
C GLU A 39 12.95 8.91 -3.18
N ALA A 40 13.11 9.18 -1.88
CA ALA A 40 12.09 8.87 -0.87
C ALA A 40 10.75 9.54 -1.21
N ARG A 41 10.77 10.79 -1.68
CA ARG A 41 9.55 11.51 -2.09
C ARG A 41 8.88 10.85 -3.30
N LEU A 42 9.66 10.50 -4.33
CA LEU A 42 9.12 9.86 -5.53
C LEU A 42 8.50 8.49 -5.21
N LEU A 43 9.19 7.68 -4.41
CA LEU A 43 8.69 6.39 -3.97
C LEU A 43 7.44 6.54 -3.08
N GLN A 44 7.45 7.50 -2.15
CA GLN A 44 6.29 7.81 -1.33
C GLN A 44 5.09 8.22 -2.17
N GLN A 45 5.28 9.02 -3.23
CA GLN A 45 4.17 9.43 -4.12
C GLN A 45 3.51 8.23 -4.80
N ARG A 46 4.31 7.29 -5.32
CA ARG A 46 3.81 6.05 -5.95
C ARG A 46 3.08 5.13 -4.96
N LEU A 47 3.36 5.24 -3.67
CA LEU A 47 2.75 4.41 -2.63
C LEU A 47 1.49 5.04 -2.01
N ILE A 48 1.21 6.34 -2.24
CA ILE A 48 0.06 7.03 -1.63
C ILE A 48 -1.26 6.44 -2.14
N GLU A 49 -1.42 6.29 -3.45
CA GLU A 49 -2.66 5.79 -4.04
C GLU A 49 -2.94 4.32 -3.70
N PRO A 50 -2.00 3.37 -3.86
CA PRO A 50 -2.19 1.99 -3.42
C PRO A 50 -2.49 1.88 -1.92
N ASN A 51 -1.79 2.67 -1.08
CA ASN A 51 -2.03 2.66 0.36
C ASN A 51 -3.44 3.19 0.68
N ALA A 52 -3.90 4.25 0.02
CA ALA A 52 -5.24 4.79 0.22
C ALA A 52 -6.32 3.81 -0.26
N ALA A 53 -6.07 3.07 -1.35
CA ALA A 53 -6.96 2.05 -1.88
C ALA A 53 -7.23 0.95 -0.85
N VAL A 54 -6.18 0.36 -0.27
CA VAL A 54 -6.28 -0.77 0.68
C VAL A 54 -6.62 -0.37 2.12
N THR A 55 -6.71 0.93 2.42
CA THR A 55 -7.04 1.43 3.78
C THR A 55 -8.35 2.21 3.81
N ARG A 56 -8.36 3.44 3.32
CA ARG A 56 -9.49 4.37 3.45
C ARG A 56 -10.59 4.12 2.41
N LYS A 57 -10.24 3.75 1.17
CA LYS A 57 -11.23 3.60 0.09
C LYS A 57 -11.99 2.29 0.20
N LEU A 58 -11.27 1.17 0.15
CA LEU A 58 -11.84 -0.17 0.00
C LEU A 58 -11.48 -1.11 1.16
N GLY A 59 -10.53 -0.71 2.02
CA GLY A 59 -10.21 -1.38 3.28
C GLY A 59 -9.72 -2.83 3.13
N VAL A 60 -10.09 -3.66 4.12
CA VAL A 60 -9.61 -5.04 4.27
C VAL A 60 -9.93 -5.94 3.05
N PRO A 61 -11.12 -5.87 2.42
CA PRO A 61 -11.40 -6.62 1.19
C PRO A 61 -10.41 -6.31 0.05
N ALA A 62 -10.04 -5.04 -0.13
CA ALA A 62 -9.05 -4.66 -1.14
C ALA A 62 -7.64 -5.14 -0.82
N LEU A 63 -7.23 -5.10 0.45
CA LEU A 63 -5.94 -5.65 0.84
C LEU A 63 -5.84 -7.13 0.49
N LYS A 64 -6.87 -7.91 0.84
CA LYS A 64 -6.95 -9.34 0.53
C LYS A 64 -6.95 -9.60 -0.97
N GLN A 65 -7.68 -8.81 -1.74
CA GLN A 65 -7.67 -8.92 -3.20
C GLN A 65 -6.29 -8.61 -3.80
N ALA A 66 -5.61 -7.58 -3.30
CA ALA A 66 -4.25 -7.25 -3.72
C ALA A 66 -3.26 -8.37 -3.34
N MET A 67 -3.42 -8.99 -2.17
CA MET A 67 -2.61 -10.15 -1.77
C MET A 67 -2.72 -11.29 -2.77
N GLU A 68 -3.93 -11.63 -3.24
CA GLU A 68 -4.15 -12.66 -4.27
C GLU A 68 -3.39 -12.36 -5.57
N TRP A 69 -3.37 -11.09 -6.01
CA TRP A 69 -2.66 -10.70 -7.23
C TRP A 69 -1.14 -10.81 -7.12
N PHE A 70 -0.61 -10.61 -5.91
CA PHE A 70 0.82 -10.73 -5.62
C PHE A 70 1.23 -12.17 -5.23
N GLY A 71 0.32 -13.14 -5.38
CA GLY A 71 0.59 -14.56 -5.12
C GLY A 71 0.49 -14.99 -3.65
N PHE A 72 -0.07 -14.13 -2.79
CA PHE A 72 -0.36 -14.43 -1.39
C PHE A 72 -1.83 -14.86 -1.20
N HIS A 73 -2.12 -15.59 -0.14
CA HIS A 73 -3.48 -16.01 0.19
C HIS A 73 -4.22 -14.93 1.00
N GLY A 74 -5.00 -14.08 0.33
CA GLY A 74 -5.87 -13.11 0.96
C GLY A 74 -7.20 -13.71 1.43
N GLY A 75 -7.83 -14.52 0.57
CA GLY A 75 -9.11 -15.18 0.81
C GLY A 75 -10.29 -14.23 1.10
N ALA A 76 -11.47 -14.82 1.31
CA ALA A 76 -12.68 -14.05 1.59
C ALA A 76 -12.62 -13.32 2.95
N CYS A 77 -13.28 -12.18 3.05
CA CYS A 77 -13.54 -11.51 4.33
C CYS A 77 -14.63 -12.24 5.11
N ARG A 78 -14.54 -12.20 6.45
CA ARG A 78 -15.62 -12.68 7.32
C ARG A 78 -16.71 -11.60 7.43
N SER A 79 -17.97 -12.02 7.41
CA SER A 79 -19.13 -11.14 7.69
C SER A 79 -18.93 -10.37 9.01
N PRO A 80 -19.25 -9.07 9.09
CA PRO A 80 -20.09 -8.27 8.17
C PRO A 80 -19.37 -7.68 6.96
N LEU A 81 -18.06 -7.88 6.80
CA LEU A 81 -17.31 -7.35 5.66
C LEU A 81 -17.66 -8.15 4.40
N GLN A 82 -18.16 -7.44 3.39
CA GLN A 82 -18.51 -8.01 2.10
C GLN A 82 -17.29 -8.06 1.15
N PRO A 83 -17.30 -8.98 0.17
CA PRO A 83 -16.32 -8.95 -0.91
C PRO A 83 -16.47 -7.66 -1.74
N LEU A 84 -15.40 -7.30 -2.45
CA LEU A 84 -15.42 -6.18 -3.37
C LEU A 84 -16.37 -6.45 -4.53
N THR A 85 -17.07 -5.41 -4.97
CA THR A 85 -17.80 -5.41 -6.24
C THR A 85 -16.84 -5.33 -7.43
N GLU A 86 -17.30 -5.73 -8.61
CA GLU A 86 -16.49 -5.66 -9.85
C GLU A 86 -15.94 -4.24 -10.10
N ALA A 87 -16.76 -3.21 -9.86
CA ALA A 87 -16.37 -1.82 -10.04
C ALA A 87 -15.25 -1.39 -9.06
N GLU A 88 -15.29 -1.89 -7.83
CA GLU A 88 -14.26 -1.62 -6.82
C GLU A 88 -12.97 -2.40 -7.10
N THR A 89 -13.08 -3.64 -7.59
CA THR A 89 -11.93 -4.45 -8.03
C THR A 89 -11.22 -3.79 -9.20
N GLU A 90 -11.96 -3.29 -10.19
CA GLU A 90 -11.38 -2.53 -11.31
C GLU A 90 -10.75 -1.21 -10.85
N GLN A 91 -11.36 -0.52 -9.87
CA GLN A 91 -10.74 0.66 -9.29
C GLN A 91 -9.44 0.34 -8.55
N LEU A 92 -9.42 -0.74 -7.76
CA LEU A 92 -8.22 -1.20 -7.06
C LEU A 92 -7.11 -1.53 -8.06
N LYS A 93 -7.45 -2.22 -9.15
CA LYS A 93 -6.50 -2.55 -10.21
C LYS A 93 -5.91 -1.30 -10.86
N ARG A 94 -6.75 -0.30 -11.18
CA ARG A 94 -6.29 1.00 -11.70
C ARG A 94 -5.35 1.71 -10.72
N ASP A 95 -5.66 1.74 -9.44
CA ASP A 95 -4.84 2.40 -8.41
C ASP A 95 -3.44 1.73 -8.29
N PHE A 96 -3.33 0.41 -8.48
CA PHE A 96 -2.05 -0.30 -8.49
C PHE A 96 -1.29 -0.13 -9.82
N SER A 97 -1.96 -0.27 -10.96
CA SER A 97 -1.32 -0.20 -12.28
C SER A 97 -0.84 1.21 -12.66
N THR A 98 -1.59 2.25 -12.29
CA THR A 98 -1.17 3.65 -12.55
C THR A 98 0.15 4.00 -11.87
N ASN A 99 0.44 3.34 -10.75
CA ASN A 99 1.67 3.54 -9.97
C ASN A 99 2.78 2.53 -10.31
N GLY A 100 2.54 1.65 -11.29
CA GLY A 100 3.49 0.67 -11.79
C GLY A 100 3.76 -0.49 -10.83
N TRP A 101 2.76 -0.91 -10.07
CA TRP A 101 2.86 -2.05 -9.14
C TRP A 101 2.19 -3.32 -9.66
N LEU A 102 1.40 -3.22 -10.74
CA LEU A 102 0.64 -4.31 -11.36
C LEU A 102 0.49 -4.08 -12.85
#